data_AF-A0A800MA01-F1
#
_entry.id   AF-A0A800MA01-F1
#
_cell.length_a   1.000
_cell.length_b   1.000
_cell.length_c   1.000
_cell.angle_alpha   90.00
_cell.angle_beta   90.00
_cell.angle_gamma   90.00
#
_symmetry.space_group_name_H-M   'P 1'
#
loop_
_entity.id
_entity.type
_entity.pdbx_description
1 polymer ?
#
loop_
_entity_poly.entity_id
_entity_poly.type
_entity_poly.pdbx_seq_one_letter_code
_entity_poly.pdbx_strand_id
1 'polypeptide(L)'
;MPRIAKDIPPYCTASQKNRLIGLNTIGLRRAGMDPTTRSEIKKLYRAVFFSKIPFREALNKINDKKLDKEALKMLEALKKPNLKRICFPKVQ
;
A
#
# COMPACT_ATOMS: atom_id res chain seq x y z
N MET A 1 0.55 17.10 -18.21
CA MET A 1 0.38 17.19 -16.74
C MET A 1 -0.30 15.91 -16.25
N PRO A 2 0.29 15.12 -15.34
CA PRO A 2 -0.37 13.93 -14.82
C PRO A 2 -1.56 14.35 -13.95
N ARG A 3 -2.77 13.95 -14.36
CA ARG A 3 -4.01 14.22 -13.62
C ARG A 3 -4.23 13.13 -12.59
N ILE A 4 -3.44 13.16 -11.52
CA ILE A 4 -3.65 12.25 -10.38
C ILE A 4 -4.82 12.80 -9.57
N ALA A 5 -6.02 12.25 -9.79
CA ALA A 5 -7.26 12.62 -9.10
C ALA A 5 -7.55 11.70 -7.89
N LYS A 6 -6.66 10.71 -7.68
CA LYS A 6 -6.81 9.63 -6.71
C LYS A 6 -5.65 9.61 -5.72
N ASP A 7 -5.94 9.35 -4.46
CA ASP A 7 -4.93 9.25 -3.40
C ASP A 7 -3.97 8.09 -3.66
N ILE A 8 -2.69 8.35 -3.43
CA ILE A 8 -1.62 7.36 -3.53
C ILE A 8 -1.30 6.88 -2.12
N PRO A 9 -1.46 5.59 -1.80
CA PRO A 9 -1.09 5.05 -0.50
C PRO A 9 0.39 5.25 -0.19
N PRO A 10 0.76 5.36 1.09
CA PRO A 10 2.16 5.47 1.49
C PRO A 10 2.96 4.27 0.98
N TYR A 11 4.23 4.53 0.68
CA TYR A 11 5.19 3.56 0.12
C TYR A 11 4.83 3.02 -1.27
N CYS A 12 3.73 3.44 -1.89
CA CYS A 12 3.36 3.05 -3.25
C CYS A 12 3.80 4.08 -4.29
N THR A 13 4.02 3.61 -5.52
CA THR A 13 4.28 4.45 -6.69
C THR A 13 3.08 4.38 -7.62
N ALA A 14 2.57 5.55 -8.05
CA ALA A 14 1.50 5.65 -9.03
C ALA A 14 2.01 6.14 -10.40
N SER A 15 1.33 5.71 -11.45
CA SER A 15 1.49 6.23 -12.81
C SER A 15 0.54 7.41 -13.06
N GLN A 16 0.77 8.15 -14.14
CA GLN A 16 -0.03 9.29 -14.59
C GLN A 16 -1.52 8.96 -14.88
N LYS A 17 -1.89 7.66 -14.88
CA LYS A 17 -3.24 7.15 -15.16
C LYS A 17 -4.05 6.76 -13.90
N ASN A 18 -3.76 7.33 -12.72
CA ASN A 18 -4.43 6.98 -11.46
C ASN A 18 -4.37 5.48 -11.12
N ARG A 19 -3.24 4.84 -11.42
CA ARG A 19 -2.98 3.42 -11.18
C ARG A 19 -1.70 3.26 -10.40
N LEU A 20 -1.71 2.33 -9.45
CA LEU A 20 -0.47 1.94 -8.77
C LEU A 20 0.34 1.06 -9.71
N ILE A 21 1.63 1.39 -9.83
CA ILE A 21 2.63 0.57 -10.52
C ILE A 21 3.15 -0.51 -9.55
N GLY A 22 3.27 -0.17 -8.26
CA GLY A 22 3.73 -1.09 -7.23
C GLY A 22 4.23 -0.37 -5.99
N LEU A 23 5.05 -1.07 -5.19
CA LEU A 23 5.72 -0.51 -4.03
C LEU A 23 7.00 0.24 -4.45
N ASN A 24 7.25 1.41 -3.84
CA ASN A 24 8.46 2.20 -4.04
C ASN A 24 9.67 1.61 -3.29
N THR A 25 10.07 0.40 -3.67
CA THR A 25 11.18 -0.34 -3.04
C THR A 25 12.50 0.42 -3.08
N ILE A 26 12.73 1.23 -4.12
CA ILE A 26 13.90 2.10 -4.25
C ILE A 26 13.86 3.20 -3.19
N GLY A 27 12.72 3.89 -3.03
CA GLY A 27 12.53 4.91 -2.00
C GLY A 27 12.68 4.34 -0.60
N LEU A 28 12.09 3.16 -0.33
CA LEU A 28 12.25 2.45 0.94
C LEU A 28 13.72 2.12 1.24
N ARG A 29 14.48 1.67 0.23
CA ARG A 29 15.91 1.38 0.37
C ARG A 29 16.72 2.65 0.65
N ARG A 30 16.42 3.76 -0.03
CA ARG A 30 17.10 5.05 0.17
C ARG A 30 16.76 5.69 1.52
N ALA A 31 15.57 5.42 2.05
CA ALA A 31 15.16 5.82 3.39
C ALA A 31 15.86 5.01 4.51
N GLY A 32 16.73 4.05 4.18
CA GLY A 32 17.45 3.25 5.16
C GLY A 32 16.57 2.20 5.87
N MET A 33 15.40 1.84 5.32
CA MET A 33 14.56 0.82 5.95
C MET A 33 15.18 -0.57 5.89
N ASP A 34 15.03 -1.28 7.01
CA ASP A 34 15.53 -2.64 7.17
C ASP A 34 14.93 -3.59 6.11
N PRO A 35 15.69 -4.58 5.62
CA PRO A 35 15.15 -5.60 4.72
C PRO A 35 13.91 -6.32 5.27
N THR A 36 13.85 -6.53 6.59
CA THR A 36 12.71 -7.20 7.25
C THR A 36 11.44 -6.34 7.13
N THR A 37 11.50 -5.07 7.52
CA THR A 37 10.41 -4.10 7.37
C THR A 37 9.95 -3.99 5.92
N ARG A 38 10.87 -3.93 4.95
CA ARG A 38 10.54 -3.91 3.52
C ARG A 38 9.78 -5.16 3.08
N SER A 39 10.16 -6.33 3.59
CA SER A 39 9.47 -7.59 3.32
C SER A 39 8.06 -7.59 3.91
N GLU A 40 7.86 -7.05 5.10
CA GLU A 40 6.55 -6.91 5.72
C GLU A 40 5.63 -5.96 4.95
N ILE A 41 6.11 -4.77 4.59
CA ILE A 41 5.35 -3.82 3.75
C ILE A 41 4.94 -4.48 2.43
N LYS A 42 5.84 -5.26 1.80
CA LYS A 42 5.55 -6.00 0.58
C LYS A 42 4.47 -7.08 0.78
N LYS A 43 4.52 -7.82 1.90
CA LYS A 43 3.51 -8.83 2.26
C LYS A 43 2.16 -8.16 2.51
N LEU A 44 2.13 -7.08 3.28
CA LEU A 44 0.95 -6.26 3.53
C LEU A 44 0.32 -5.78 2.21
N TYR A 45 1.12 -5.18 1.33
CA TYR A 45 0.66 -4.72 0.02
C TYR A 45 0.03 -5.84 -0.81
N ARG A 46 0.66 -7.03 -0.86
CA ARG A 46 0.08 -8.18 -1.57
C ARG A 46 -1.20 -8.69 -0.92
N ALA A 47 -1.23 -8.78 0.41
CA ALA A 47 -2.39 -9.23 1.15
C ALA A 47 -3.59 -8.30 0.99
N VAL A 48 -3.37 -6.99 0.83
CA VAL A 48 -4.46 -6.01 0.66
C VAL A 48 -4.93 -5.92 -0.80
N PHE A 49 -3.99 -5.81 -1.75
CA PHE A 49 -4.34 -5.46 -3.14
C PHE A 49 -4.48 -6.67 -4.07
N PHE A 50 -3.94 -7.83 -3.71
CA PHE A 50 -3.98 -9.06 -4.51
C PHE A 50 -4.73 -10.20 -3.81
N SER A 51 -5.49 -9.90 -2.76
CA SER A 51 -6.36 -10.89 -2.14
C SER A 51 -7.57 -11.20 -3.02
N LYS A 52 -8.08 -12.43 -2.91
CA LYS A 52 -9.36 -12.85 -3.54
C LYS A 52 -10.61 -12.27 -2.86
N ILE A 53 -10.43 -11.52 -1.78
CA ILE A 53 -11.51 -10.87 -1.02
C ILE A 53 -11.52 -9.37 -1.28
N PRO A 54 -12.67 -8.68 -1.05
CA PRO A 54 -12.77 -7.24 -1.21
C PRO A 54 -11.73 -6.50 -0.37
N PHE A 55 -11.18 -5.42 -0.91
CA PHE A 55 -10.13 -4.61 -0.28
C PHE A 55 -10.43 -4.22 1.18
N ARG A 56 -11.68 -3.83 1.49
CA ARG A 56 -12.09 -3.51 2.87
C ARG A 56 -12.05 -4.72 3.80
N GLU A 57 -12.44 -5.88 3.31
CA GLU A 57 -12.38 -7.12 4.08
C GLU A 57 -10.92 -7.55 4.27
N ALA A 58 -10.08 -7.40 3.23
CA ALA A 58 -8.66 -7.64 3.31
C ALA A 58 -8.00 -6.80 4.41
N LEU A 59 -8.30 -5.50 4.47
CA LEU A 59 -7.81 -4.62 5.55
C LEU A 59 -8.23 -5.08 6.94
N ASN A 60 -9.45 -5.61 7.09
CA ASN A 60 -9.95 -6.10 8.37
C ASN A 60 -9.34 -7.44 8.78
N LYS A 61 -8.89 -8.27 7.82
CA LYS A 61 -8.19 -9.53 8.12
C LYS A 61 -6.74 -9.35 8.53
N ILE A 62 -6.16 -8.18 8.33
CA ILE A 62 -4.76 -7.93 8.68
C ILE A 62 -4.66 -7.67 10.17
N ASN A 63 -3.78 -8.42 10.82
CA ASN A 63 -3.54 -8.33 12.25
C ASN A 63 -2.46 -7.28 12.56
N ASP A 64 -2.90 -6.14 13.08
CA ASP A 64 -2.07 -4.99 13.43
C ASP A 64 -0.95 -5.36 14.43
N LYS A 65 -1.16 -6.36 15.30
CA LYS A 65 -0.20 -6.74 16.36
C LYS A 65 1.10 -7.38 15.85
N LYS A 66 1.15 -7.81 14.58
CA LYS A 66 2.29 -8.53 14.01
C LYS A 66 3.11 -7.69 13.03
N LEU A 67 2.79 -6.40 12.88
CA LEU A 67 3.39 -5.52 11.89
C LEU A 67 4.39 -4.57 12.54
N ASP A 68 5.50 -4.33 11.87
CA ASP A 68 6.43 -3.26 12.23
C ASP A 68 5.77 -1.86 12.09
N LYS A 69 6.36 -0.85 12.74
CA LYS A 69 5.86 0.53 12.82
C LYS A 69 5.55 1.12 11.44
N GLU A 70 6.41 0.88 10.46
CA GLU A 70 6.22 1.40 9.09
C GLU A 70 5.07 0.69 8.35
N ALA A 71 4.93 -0.61 8.54
CA ALA A 71 3.83 -1.37 7.95
C ALA A 71 2.49 -1.03 8.63
N LEU A 72 2.51 -0.74 9.94
CA LEU A 72 1.36 -0.26 10.69
C LEU A 72 0.91 1.13 10.22
N LYS A 73 1.84 2.06 9.99
CA LYS A 73 1.54 3.35 9.35
C LYS A 73 0.86 3.19 8.00
N MET A 74 1.33 2.25 7.16
CA MET A 74 0.66 1.94 5.89
C MET A 74 -0.77 1.48 6.12
N LEU A 75 -0.97 0.54 7.04
CA LEU A 75 -2.27 -0.03 7.33
C LEU A 75 -3.26 1.01 7.88
N GLU A 76 -2.81 1.89 8.78
CA GLU A 76 -3.62 2.99 9.29
C GLU A 76 -4.01 3.98 8.19
N ALA A 77 -3.08 4.32 7.30
CA ALA A 77 -3.36 5.19 6.15
C ALA A 77 -4.38 4.56 5.20
N LEU A 78 -4.38 3.23 5.07
CA LEU A 78 -5.37 2.51 4.29
C LEU A 78 -6.71 2.37 5.03
N LYS A 79 -6.74 2.33 6.38
CA LYS A 79 -7.97 2.27 7.19
C LYS A 79 -8.65 3.64 7.35
N LYS A 80 -7.90 4.75 7.38
CA LYS A 80 -8.47 6.11 7.54
C LYS A 80 -9.13 6.63 6.25
N PRO A 81 -10.30 7.29 6.32
CA PRO A 81 -11.16 7.47 5.16
C PRO A 81 -10.79 8.70 4.30
N ASN A 82 -10.12 8.43 3.18
CA ASN A 82 -10.41 9.02 1.84
C ASN A 82 -10.52 7.91 0.77
N LEU A 83 -10.90 6.72 1.24
CA LEU A 83 -10.86 5.41 0.55
C LEU A 83 -11.56 5.34 -0.81
N LYS A 84 -12.55 6.20 -1.10
CA LYS A 84 -13.28 6.17 -2.39
C LYS A 84 -12.40 6.56 -3.58
N ARG A 85 -11.27 7.24 -3.34
CA ARG A 85 -10.39 7.74 -4.39
C ARG A 85 -9.00 7.13 -4.35
N ILE A 86 -8.74 6.00 -3.69
CA ILE A 86 -7.40 5.40 -3.70
C ILE A 86 -7.06 4.82 -5.09
N CYS A 87 -5.82 5.02 -5.54
CA CYS A 87 -5.27 4.34 -6.71
C CYS A 87 -5.15 2.84 -6.43
N PHE A 88 -5.64 2.00 -7.34
CA PHE A 88 -5.47 0.54 -7.26
C PHE A 88 -4.42 0.10 -8.28
N PRO A 89 -3.67 -0.99 -8.01
CA PRO A 89 -2.85 -1.60 -9.03
C PRO A 89 -3.73 -2.21 -10.11
N LYS A 90 -3.18 -2.38 -11.31
CA LYS A 90 -3.83 -3.20 -12.33
C LYS A 90 -3.77 -4.65 -11.83
N VAL A 91 -4.87 -5.12 -11.24
CA VAL A 91 -5.05 -6.56 -11.00
C VAL A 91 -5.10 -7.20 -12.38
N GLN A 92 -4.15 -8.09 -12.64
CA GLN A 92 -4.12 -8.91 -13.85
C GLN A 92 -5.09 -10.06 -13.66
#